data_AF-C6T8D8-F1
#
_entry.id   AF-C6T8D8-F1
#
_cell.length_a   1.000
_cell.length_b   1.000
_cell.length_c   1.000
_cell.angle_alpha   90.00
_cell.angle_beta   90.00
_cell.angle_gamma   90.00
#
_symmetry.space_group_name_H-M   'P 1'
#
loop_
_entity.id
_entity.type
_entity.pdbx_description
1 polymer ?
#
loop_
_entity_poly.entity_id
_entity_poly.type
_entity_poly.pdbx_seq_one_letter_code
_entity_poly.pdbx_strand_id
1 'polypeptide(L)'
;MSHFKGKYHDELIANAAYIGTPGKGILAADESTGTIGKRLASISVENIESNRRALRELLFTAPGVLQYLSGVILFEETLYQSTAAGKPFVNVLKEAGVLPGIKVDKGTVELAGTNGETTTQGLDGLGQRCAKYYEAGARFAKWRAVLKIGPNEPSELSIHENAYGLARYAVICQENGLVPIVEPEILVDGPHDIHKCAAVTERVLAACYKALNDHHVLLEGTLLKPNMVTPGSQSAKFPLSGCRAHCQSPSENRACCSSCCRFLVWWQ
;
A
#
# COMPACT_ATOMS: atom_id res chain seq x y z
N MET A 1 10.72 -21.86 8.95
CA MET A 1 9.95 -22.62 7.94
C MET A 1 10.34 -22.09 6.57
N SER A 2 10.29 -22.91 5.51
CA SER A 2 10.63 -22.47 4.15
C SER A 2 9.49 -21.66 3.53
N HIS A 3 9.80 -20.47 3.03
CA HIS A 3 8.90 -19.70 2.17
C HIS A 3 8.74 -20.34 0.80
N PHE A 4 7.69 -19.95 0.07
CA PHE A 4 7.48 -20.30 -1.33
C PHE A 4 8.61 -19.72 -2.19
N LYS A 5 9.23 -20.58 -3.00
CA LYS A 5 10.27 -20.19 -3.98
C LYS A 5 9.70 -20.31 -5.40
N GLY A 6 9.19 -19.21 -5.92
CA GLY A 6 8.71 -19.11 -7.30
C GLY A 6 9.79 -18.67 -8.29
N LYS A 7 9.43 -18.64 -9.58
CA LYS A 7 10.29 -18.18 -10.70
C LYS A 7 10.91 -16.80 -10.49
N TYR A 8 10.20 -15.91 -9.80
CA TYR A 8 10.57 -14.50 -9.63
C TYR A 8 11.32 -14.22 -8.32
N HIS A 9 11.73 -15.26 -7.56
CA HIS A 9 12.30 -15.13 -6.21
C HIS A 9 13.35 -14.02 -6.09
N ASP A 10 14.38 -14.04 -6.94
CA ASP A 10 15.49 -13.08 -6.85
C ASP A 10 15.10 -11.67 -7.34
N GLU A 11 14.24 -11.58 -8.36
CA GLU A 11 13.72 -10.30 -8.86
C GLU A 11 12.85 -9.60 -7.81
N LEU A 12 12.02 -10.35 -7.08
CA LEU A 12 11.20 -9.81 -5.99
C LEU A 12 12.07 -9.20 -4.90
N ILE A 13 13.12 -9.92 -4.46
CA ILE A 13 14.05 -9.44 -3.43
C ILE A 13 14.79 -8.18 -3.93
N ALA A 14 15.28 -8.20 -5.18
CA ALA A 14 15.98 -7.07 -5.77
C ALA A 14 15.10 -5.82 -5.87
N ASN A 15 13.85 -5.97 -6.34
CA ASN A 15 12.92 -4.85 -6.49
C ASN A 15 12.44 -4.32 -5.13
N ALA A 16 12.11 -5.19 -4.17
CA ALA A 16 11.75 -4.77 -2.81
C ALA A 16 12.93 -4.01 -2.16
N ALA A 17 14.16 -4.49 -2.38
CA ALA A 17 15.35 -3.83 -1.89
C ALA A 17 15.58 -2.46 -2.54
N TYR A 18 15.39 -2.37 -3.87
CA TYR A 18 15.51 -1.14 -4.63
C TYR A 18 14.50 -0.07 -4.18
N ILE A 19 13.26 -0.48 -3.91
CA ILE A 19 12.22 0.45 -3.42
C ILE A 19 12.66 1.12 -2.10
N GLY A 20 13.35 0.38 -1.23
CA GLY A 20 13.92 0.89 0.03
C GLY A 20 15.25 1.67 -0.11
N THR A 21 15.59 2.19 -1.30
CA THR A 21 16.82 3.00 -1.48
C THR A 21 16.80 4.24 -0.58
N PRO A 22 17.85 4.48 0.24
CA PRO A 22 17.92 5.67 1.10
C PRO A 22 17.75 6.97 0.31
N GLY A 23 16.92 7.88 0.83
CA GLY A 23 16.62 9.16 0.19
C GLY A 23 15.55 9.10 -0.92
N LYS A 24 14.97 7.92 -1.19
CA LYS A 24 13.85 7.74 -2.13
C LYS A 24 12.58 7.27 -1.43
N GLY A 25 11.44 7.48 -2.09
CA GLY A 25 10.12 6.97 -1.70
C GLY A 25 9.26 6.54 -2.88
N ILE A 26 7.97 6.31 -2.64
CA ILE A 26 6.96 5.95 -3.65
C ILE A 26 5.94 7.08 -3.75
N LEU A 27 5.56 7.45 -4.96
CA LEU A 27 4.39 8.28 -5.16
C LEU A 27 3.14 7.40 -5.27
N ALA A 28 2.16 7.57 -4.39
CA ALA A 28 0.87 6.88 -4.48
C ALA A 28 -0.08 7.69 -5.37
N ALA A 29 -0.14 7.36 -6.67
CA ALA A 29 -0.99 8.00 -7.67
C ALA A 29 -2.12 7.06 -8.16
N ASP A 30 -2.60 6.21 -7.25
CA ASP A 30 -3.51 5.10 -7.52
C ASP A 30 -4.95 5.36 -7.07
N GLU A 31 -5.33 6.64 -6.96
CA GLU A 31 -6.72 6.99 -6.69
C GLU A 31 -7.64 6.44 -7.78
N SER A 32 -8.72 5.77 -7.36
CA SER A 32 -9.77 5.32 -8.28
C SER A 32 -10.43 6.51 -8.96
N THR A 33 -11.13 6.27 -10.07
CA THR A 33 -11.88 7.30 -10.81
C THR A 33 -12.82 8.11 -9.92
N GLY A 34 -13.45 7.48 -8.91
CA GLY A 34 -14.30 8.17 -7.94
C GLY A 34 -13.51 9.06 -6.97
N THR A 35 -12.40 8.55 -6.42
CA THR A 35 -11.57 9.28 -5.46
C THR A 35 -10.87 10.47 -6.11
N ILE A 36 -10.26 10.28 -7.28
CA ILE A 36 -9.61 11.36 -8.02
C ILE A 36 -10.64 12.41 -8.48
N GLY A 37 -11.87 12.00 -8.78
CA GLY A 37 -12.97 12.92 -9.07
C GLY A 37 -13.27 13.89 -7.93
N LYS A 38 -13.27 13.42 -6.67
CA LYS A 38 -13.43 14.30 -5.50
C LYS A 38 -12.27 15.30 -5.38
N ARG A 39 -11.03 14.87 -5.67
CA ARG A 39 -9.85 15.76 -5.67
C ARG A 39 -9.94 16.83 -6.77
N LEU A 40 -10.30 16.43 -8.00
CA LEU A 40 -10.45 17.37 -9.12
C LEU A 40 -11.60 18.36 -8.87
N ALA A 41 -12.72 17.91 -8.32
CA ALA A 41 -13.84 18.78 -7.97
C ALA A 41 -13.45 19.87 -6.95
N SER A 42 -12.55 19.57 -6.01
CA SER A 42 -12.08 20.55 -5.01
C SER A 42 -11.34 21.75 -5.60
N ILE A 43 -10.84 21.62 -6.84
CA ILE A 43 -10.19 22.68 -7.61
C ILE A 43 -10.98 23.05 -8.87
N SER A 44 -12.28 22.72 -8.90
CA SER A 44 -13.19 23.03 -10.00
C SER A 44 -12.78 22.46 -11.37
N VAL A 45 -12.14 21.30 -11.39
CA VAL A 45 -11.77 20.57 -12.61
C VAL A 45 -12.72 19.39 -12.82
N GLU A 46 -13.20 19.21 -14.06
CA GLU A 46 -14.10 18.12 -14.43
C GLU A 46 -13.39 16.74 -14.40
N ASN A 47 -14.08 15.71 -13.91
CA ASN A 47 -13.55 14.34 -13.84
C ASN A 47 -13.70 13.57 -15.17
N ILE A 48 -12.94 13.98 -16.17
CA ILE A 48 -12.79 13.27 -17.45
C ILE A 48 -11.40 12.65 -17.58
N GLU A 49 -11.26 11.65 -18.44
CA GLU A 49 -10.01 10.89 -18.61
C GLU A 49 -8.82 11.79 -18.96
N SER A 50 -9.02 12.76 -19.86
CA SER A 50 -7.97 13.70 -20.28
C SER A 50 -7.41 14.52 -19.10
N ASN A 51 -8.26 14.92 -18.15
CA ASN A 51 -7.86 15.67 -16.96
C ASN A 51 -7.16 14.78 -15.93
N ARG A 52 -7.64 13.53 -15.75
CA ARG A 52 -6.94 12.54 -14.91
C ARG A 52 -5.53 12.27 -15.46
N ARG A 53 -5.43 12.00 -16.76
CA ARG A 53 -4.15 11.81 -17.48
C ARG A 53 -3.24 13.03 -17.33
N ALA A 54 -3.76 14.25 -17.52
CA ALA A 54 -2.99 15.48 -17.40
C ALA A 54 -2.41 15.68 -15.99
N LEU A 55 -3.19 15.36 -14.94
CA LEU A 55 -2.70 15.38 -13.56
C LEU A 55 -1.57 14.37 -13.34
N ARG A 56 -1.68 13.15 -13.89
CA ARG A 56 -0.62 12.14 -13.77
C ARG A 56 0.63 12.53 -14.57
N GLU A 57 0.45 13.05 -15.76
CA GLU A 57 1.53 13.59 -16.59
C GLU A 57 2.27 14.71 -15.88
N LEU A 58 1.55 15.65 -15.26
CA LEU A 58 2.14 16.71 -14.43
C LEU A 58 3.08 16.13 -13.36
N LEU A 59 2.62 15.12 -12.62
CA LEU A 59 3.41 14.50 -11.56
C LEU A 59 4.63 13.75 -12.10
N PHE A 60 4.50 13.03 -13.21
CA PHE A 60 5.59 12.18 -13.73
C PHE A 60 6.60 12.94 -14.58
N THR A 61 6.26 14.13 -15.05
CA THR A 61 7.13 14.98 -15.88
C THR A 61 7.68 16.19 -15.14
N ALA A 62 7.32 16.38 -13.87
CA ALA A 62 7.85 17.46 -13.04
C ALA A 62 9.40 17.37 -12.97
N PRO A 63 10.14 18.42 -13.37
CA PRO A 63 11.60 18.38 -13.41
C PRO A 63 12.22 18.04 -12.05
N GLY A 64 13.10 17.04 -12.02
CA GLY A 64 13.85 16.66 -10.83
C GLY A 64 13.04 15.93 -9.76
N VAL A 65 11.76 15.59 -9.97
CA VAL A 65 10.98 14.85 -8.95
C VAL A 65 11.35 13.37 -8.90
N LEU A 66 11.57 12.75 -10.07
CA LEU A 66 11.73 11.29 -10.19
C LEU A 66 13.01 10.77 -9.50
N GLN A 67 14.02 11.63 -9.29
CA GLN A 67 15.24 11.24 -8.58
C GLN A 67 14.97 10.89 -7.10
N TYR A 68 13.89 11.42 -6.51
CA TYR A 68 13.45 11.13 -5.15
C TYR A 68 12.47 9.96 -5.07
N LEU A 69 12.13 9.34 -6.22
CA LEU A 69 11.19 8.24 -6.28
C LEU A 69 11.92 6.94 -6.66
N SER A 70 11.62 5.88 -5.95
CA SER A 70 12.00 4.51 -6.27
C SER A 70 10.82 3.74 -6.90
N GLY A 71 9.59 4.18 -6.66
CA GLY A 71 8.40 3.65 -7.32
C GLY A 71 7.26 4.65 -7.47
N VAL A 72 6.26 4.30 -8.29
CA VAL A 72 4.96 4.97 -8.34
C VAL A 72 3.84 3.94 -8.37
N ILE A 73 2.85 4.03 -7.48
CA ILE A 73 1.65 3.20 -7.54
C ILE A 73 0.66 3.86 -8.50
N LEU A 74 0.27 3.13 -9.54
CA LEU A 74 -0.66 3.58 -10.55
C LEU A 74 -2.04 2.93 -10.34
N PHE A 75 -3.08 3.61 -10.81
CA PHE A 75 -4.38 2.99 -11.06
C PHE A 75 -4.37 2.30 -12.43
N GLU A 76 -5.27 1.34 -12.65
CA GLU A 76 -5.30 0.53 -13.88
C GLU A 76 -5.42 1.40 -15.14
N GLU A 77 -6.27 2.45 -15.12
CA GLU A 77 -6.37 3.42 -16.21
C GLU A 77 -5.01 4.05 -16.54
N THR A 78 -4.27 4.48 -15.51
CA THR A 78 -2.99 5.17 -15.68
C THR A 78 -1.86 4.25 -16.13
N LEU A 79 -1.91 2.96 -15.78
CA LEU A 79 -0.90 1.99 -16.22
C LEU A 79 -0.82 1.89 -17.75
N TYR A 80 -1.96 2.04 -18.43
CA TYR A 80 -2.07 1.96 -19.89
C TYR A 80 -2.16 3.32 -20.59
N GLN A 81 -2.07 4.43 -19.85
CA GLN A 81 -2.07 5.77 -20.41
C GLN A 81 -0.68 6.21 -20.89
N SER A 82 -0.71 7.22 -21.77
CA SER A 82 0.47 7.89 -22.30
C SER A 82 0.45 9.40 -22.01
N THR A 83 1.63 10.01 -22.05
CA THR A 83 1.82 11.46 -22.10
C THR A 83 1.10 12.05 -23.32
N ALA A 84 0.95 13.37 -23.38
CA ALA A 84 0.32 14.04 -24.52
C ALA A 84 1.14 13.81 -25.81
N ALA A 85 2.47 13.65 -25.65
CA ALA A 85 3.40 13.28 -26.72
C ALA A 85 3.38 11.78 -27.11
N GLY A 86 2.47 10.97 -26.56
CA GLY A 86 2.30 9.55 -26.93
C GLY A 86 3.24 8.56 -26.24
N LYS A 87 4.06 8.98 -25.27
CA LYS A 87 4.96 8.08 -24.53
C LYS A 87 4.21 7.40 -23.37
N PRO A 88 4.21 6.06 -23.27
CA PRO A 88 3.58 5.36 -22.15
C PRO A 88 4.16 5.80 -20.80
N PHE A 89 3.30 6.00 -19.79
CA PHE A 89 3.78 6.41 -18.46
C PHE A 89 4.74 5.40 -17.84
N VAL A 90 4.53 4.10 -18.08
CA VAL A 90 5.46 3.05 -17.65
C VAL A 90 6.87 3.26 -18.22
N ASN A 91 7.01 3.78 -19.44
CA ASN A 91 8.30 4.08 -20.04
C ASN A 91 8.92 5.35 -19.46
N VAL A 92 8.11 6.39 -19.20
CA VAL A 92 8.55 7.60 -18.49
C VAL A 92 9.19 7.23 -17.14
N LEU A 93 8.54 6.38 -16.37
CA LEU A 93 9.02 5.95 -15.06
C LEU A 93 10.29 5.08 -15.18
N LYS A 94 10.27 4.06 -16.05
CA LYS A 94 11.40 3.13 -16.22
C LYS A 94 12.68 3.82 -16.69
N GLU A 95 12.59 4.76 -17.63
CA GLU A 95 13.76 5.51 -18.11
C GLU A 95 14.38 6.40 -17.03
N ALA A 96 13.59 6.83 -16.04
CA ALA A 96 14.07 7.53 -14.86
C ALA A 96 14.52 6.59 -13.72
N GLY A 97 14.53 5.27 -13.95
CA GLY A 97 14.83 4.26 -12.93
C GLY A 97 13.76 4.12 -11.86
N VAL A 98 12.53 4.57 -12.10
CA VAL A 98 11.41 4.47 -11.15
C VAL A 98 10.58 3.23 -11.48
N LEU A 99 10.35 2.35 -10.51
CA LEU A 99 9.54 1.17 -10.73
C LEU A 99 8.05 1.56 -10.89
N PRO A 100 7.35 1.07 -11.93
CA PRO A 100 5.90 1.15 -11.96
C PRO A 100 5.28 0.12 -11.01
N GLY A 101 4.31 0.56 -10.22
CA GLY A 101 3.49 -0.27 -9.35
C GLY A 101 2.01 -0.14 -9.69
N ILE A 102 1.20 -1.08 -9.24
CA ILE A 102 -0.23 -1.14 -9.58
C ILE A 102 -1.09 -1.43 -8.36
N LYS A 103 -2.17 -0.67 -8.17
CA LYS A 103 -3.23 -1.03 -7.23
C LYS A 103 -4.07 -2.16 -7.79
N VAL A 104 -4.21 -3.26 -7.05
CA VAL A 104 -4.93 -4.46 -7.55
C VAL A 104 -6.15 -4.86 -6.72
N ASP A 105 -6.36 -4.25 -5.56
CA ASP A 105 -7.61 -4.39 -4.81
C ASP A 105 -8.80 -3.77 -5.55
N LYS A 106 -9.99 -4.33 -5.32
CA LYS A 106 -11.26 -3.85 -5.89
C LYS A 106 -12.12 -3.12 -4.86
N GLY A 107 -11.47 -2.49 -3.88
CA GLY A 107 -12.13 -1.76 -2.80
C GLY A 107 -12.64 -2.64 -1.66
N THR A 108 -13.26 -1.99 -0.69
CA THR A 108 -13.77 -2.59 0.54
C THR A 108 -15.25 -2.93 0.45
N VAL A 109 -15.68 -3.96 1.16
CA VAL A 109 -17.07 -4.34 1.40
C VAL A 109 -17.29 -4.51 2.91
N GLU A 110 -18.50 -4.24 3.39
CA GLU A 110 -18.82 -4.37 4.81
C GLU A 110 -18.86 -5.83 5.26
N LEU A 111 -18.36 -6.09 6.47
CA LEU A 111 -18.48 -7.38 7.14
C LEU A 111 -19.82 -7.43 7.88
N ALA A 112 -20.74 -8.28 7.40
CA ALA A 112 -22.04 -8.47 8.03
C ALA A 112 -21.90 -8.92 9.50
N GLY A 113 -22.75 -8.39 10.38
CA GLY A 113 -22.69 -8.68 11.81
C GLY A 113 -21.60 -7.92 12.57
N THR A 114 -20.84 -7.04 11.90
CA THR A 114 -19.92 -6.10 12.56
C THR A 114 -20.52 -4.70 12.60
N ASN A 115 -19.96 -3.83 13.43
CA ASN A 115 -20.32 -2.42 13.47
C ASN A 115 -19.58 -1.69 12.35
N GLY A 116 -20.00 -1.83 11.09
CA GLY A 116 -19.42 -1.12 9.93
C GLY A 116 -17.92 -1.34 9.76
N GLU A 117 -17.42 -2.54 10.04
CA GLU A 117 -16.05 -2.95 9.68
C GLU A 117 -16.06 -3.52 8.27
N THR A 118 -14.88 -3.59 7.64
CA THR A 118 -14.76 -3.99 6.24
C THR A 118 -13.76 -5.10 6.02
N THR A 119 -13.91 -5.81 4.91
CA THR A 119 -12.85 -6.60 4.27
C THR A 119 -12.66 -6.09 2.84
N THR A 120 -11.53 -6.44 2.21
CA THR A 120 -11.19 -5.97 0.86
C THR A 120 -11.35 -7.09 -0.15
N GLN A 121 -11.95 -6.78 -1.30
CA GLN A 121 -12.22 -7.72 -2.38
C GLN A 121 -11.21 -7.60 -3.54
N GLY A 122 -11.16 -8.62 -4.41
CA GLY A 122 -10.36 -8.61 -5.64
C GLY A 122 -9.47 -9.83 -5.88
N LEU A 123 -9.55 -10.86 -5.03
CA LEU A 123 -8.75 -12.08 -5.19
C LEU A 123 -9.16 -12.90 -6.43
N ASP A 124 -10.45 -12.86 -6.79
CA ASP A 124 -10.95 -13.55 -7.97
C ASP A 124 -10.31 -13.01 -9.25
N GLY A 125 -9.64 -13.92 -9.98
CA GLY A 125 -8.89 -13.59 -11.19
C GLY A 125 -7.63 -12.75 -10.95
N LEU A 126 -7.17 -12.60 -9.70
CA LEU A 126 -6.03 -11.74 -9.37
C LEU A 126 -4.74 -12.19 -10.08
N GLY A 127 -4.46 -13.50 -10.14
CA GLY A 127 -3.26 -14.02 -10.80
C GLY A 127 -3.17 -13.62 -12.28
N GLN A 128 -4.28 -13.78 -13.02
CA GLN A 128 -4.34 -13.37 -14.44
C GLN A 128 -4.16 -11.86 -14.61
N ARG A 129 -4.69 -11.05 -13.68
CA ARG A 129 -4.48 -9.60 -13.70
C ARG A 129 -3.02 -9.24 -13.39
N CYS A 130 -2.43 -9.85 -12.36
CA CYS A 130 -1.03 -9.63 -11.98
C CYS A 130 -0.07 -9.99 -13.14
N ALA A 131 -0.29 -11.11 -13.82
CA ALA A 131 0.49 -11.49 -15.00
C ALA A 131 0.43 -10.41 -16.09
N LYS A 132 -0.77 -9.92 -16.42
CA LYS A 132 -0.95 -8.83 -17.40
C LYS A 132 -0.29 -7.53 -16.96
N TYR A 133 -0.37 -7.17 -15.68
CA TYR A 133 0.30 -5.97 -15.17
C TYR A 133 1.82 -6.10 -15.20
N TYR A 134 2.35 -7.29 -14.91
CA TYR A 134 3.77 -7.59 -15.02
C TYR A 134 4.27 -7.42 -16.46
N GLU A 135 3.51 -7.94 -17.44
CA GLU A 135 3.75 -7.75 -18.89
C GLU A 135 3.68 -6.26 -19.29
N ALA A 136 2.70 -5.52 -18.76
CA ALA A 136 2.58 -4.07 -18.96
C ALA A 136 3.71 -3.26 -18.29
N GLY A 137 4.52 -3.89 -17.43
CA GLY A 137 5.73 -3.30 -16.86
C GLY A 137 5.68 -2.97 -15.38
N ALA A 138 4.59 -3.30 -14.68
CA ALA A 138 4.55 -3.20 -13.23
C ALA A 138 5.52 -4.21 -12.58
N ARG A 139 6.11 -3.83 -11.44
CA ARG A 139 7.03 -4.67 -10.66
C ARG A 139 6.68 -4.78 -9.19
N PHE A 140 5.69 -4.03 -8.74
CA PHE A 140 5.10 -4.17 -7.43
C PHE A 140 3.61 -3.89 -7.48
N ALA A 141 2.89 -4.35 -6.46
CA ALA A 141 1.46 -4.17 -6.34
C ALA A 141 1.13 -3.53 -4.99
N LYS A 142 -0.07 -2.99 -4.89
CA LYS A 142 -0.63 -2.48 -3.63
C LYS A 142 -2.01 -3.06 -3.39
N TRP A 143 -2.29 -3.44 -2.14
CA TRP A 143 -3.60 -3.85 -1.67
C TRP A 143 -3.88 -3.25 -0.30
N ARG A 144 -4.96 -2.46 -0.22
CA ARG A 144 -5.37 -1.78 1.01
C ARG A 144 -6.45 -2.55 1.76
N ALA A 145 -6.15 -2.98 2.98
CA ALA A 145 -7.12 -3.35 3.99
C ALA A 145 -7.43 -2.14 4.88
N VAL A 146 -8.67 -2.03 5.36
CA VAL A 146 -9.11 -0.91 6.19
C VAL A 146 -9.68 -1.45 7.49
N LEU A 147 -9.10 -1.00 8.60
CA LEU A 147 -9.52 -1.30 9.95
C LEU A 147 -9.80 0.01 10.68
N LYS A 148 -10.66 -0.03 11.69
CA LYS A 148 -11.01 1.16 12.46
C LYS A 148 -10.89 0.90 13.95
N ILE A 149 -10.67 1.97 14.71
CA ILE A 149 -10.62 1.94 16.17
C ILE A 149 -11.95 2.43 16.71
N GLY A 150 -12.58 1.62 17.55
CA GLY A 150 -13.77 1.99 18.29
C GLY A 150 -13.82 1.29 19.65
N PRO A 151 -14.98 1.31 20.33
CA PRO A 151 -15.14 0.64 21.61
C PRO A 151 -14.87 -0.87 21.52
N ASN A 152 -15.32 -1.50 20.43
CA ASN A 152 -15.19 -2.95 20.20
C ASN A 152 -14.36 -3.28 18.95
N GLU A 153 -13.98 -2.28 18.16
CA GLU A 153 -13.25 -2.41 16.90
C GLU A 153 -11.74 -2.11 17.07
N PRO A 154 -10.86 -2.80 16.31
CA PRO A 154 -11.20 -3.84 15.35
C PRO A 154 -11.54 -5.18 16.04
N SER A 155 -12.62 -5.80 15.58
CA SER A 155 -13.04 -7.13 16.05
C SER A 155 -12.06 -8.21 15.59
N GLU A 156 -12.06 -9.36 16.26
CA GLU A 156 -11.27 -10.53 15.82
C GLU A 156 -11.62 -10.94 14.38
N LEU A 157 -12.90 -10.84 14.00
CA LEU A 157 -13.34 -11.13 12.64
C LEU A 157 -12.70 -10.18 11.62
N SER A 158 -12.73 -8.88 11.88
CA SER A 158 -12.12 -7.88 10.97
C SER A 158 -10.61 -8.07 10.85
N ILE A 159 -9.92 -8.33 11.97
CA ILE A 159 -8.48 -8.60 11.96
C ILE A 159 -8.17 -9.85 11.13
N HIS A 160 -8.89 -10.95 11.39
CA HIS A 160 -8.69 -12.22 10.69
C HIS A 160 -8.91 -12.08 9.18
N GLU A 161 -10.06 -11.55 8.75
CA GLU A 161 -10.42 -11.46 7.34
C GLU A 161 -9.44 -10.59 6.55
N ASN A 162 -9.02 -9.44 7.12
CA ASN A 162 -8.07 -8.56 6.46
C ASN A 162 -6.65 -9.15 6.43
N ALA A 163 -6.19 -9.79 7.51
CA ALA A 163 -4.87 -10.41 7.56
C ALA A 163 -4.75 -11.56 6.54
N TYR A 164 -5.72 -12.47 6.50
CA TYR A 164 -5.72 -13.59 5.54
C TYR A 164 -6.03 -13.13 4.11
N GLY A 165 -6.79 -12.05 3.92
CA GLY A 165 -6.98 -11.41 2.62
C GLY A 165 -5.66 -10.86 2.06
N LEU A 166 -4.92 -10.11 2.88
CA LEU A 166 -3.60 -9.58 2.55
C LEU A 166 -2.58 -10.69 2.28
N ALA A 167 -2.60 -11.77 3.06
CA ALA A 167 -1.68 -12.89 2.87
C ALA A 167 -1.93 -13.65 1.55
N ARG A 168 -3.19 -13.92 1.21
CA ARG A 168 -3.57 -14.50 -0.09
C ARG A 168 -3.18 -13.59 -1.25
N TYR A 169 -3.45 -12.29 -1.14
CA TYR A 169 -3.01 -11.29 -2.11
C TYR A 169 -1.48 -11.32 -2.31
N ALA A 170 -0.72 -11.38 -1.23
CA ALA A 170 0.75 -11.32 -1.27
C ALA A 170 1.34 -12.51 -2.02
N VAL A 171 0.90 -13.73 -1.74
CA VAL A 171 1.38 -14.93 -2.46
C VAL A 171 1.06 -14.86 -3.94
N ILE A 172 -0.19 -14.51 -4.30
CA ILE A 172 -0.59 -14.41 -5.72
C ILE A 172 0.26 -13.37 -6.46
N CYS A 173 0.61 -12.25 -5.82
CA CYS A 173 1.53 -11.28 -6.43
C CYS A 173 2.92 -11.86 -6.66
N GLN A 174 3.48 -12.56 -5.66
CA GLN A 174 4.81 -13.16 -5.77
C GLN A 174 4.89 -14.26 -6.83
N GLU A 175 3.84 -15.07 -6.97
CA GLU A 175 3.71 -16.06 -8.05
C GLU A 175 3.78 -15.42 -9.45
N ASN A 176 3.35 -14.15 -9.56
CA ASN A 176 3.26 -13.41 -10.81
C ASN A 176 4.32 -12.28 -10.92
N GLY A 177 5.36 -12.30 -10.08
CA GLY A 177 6.51 -11.40 -10.20
C GLY A 177 6.29 -9.96 -9.74
N LEU A 178 5.24 -9.70 -8.95
CA LEU A 178 4.99 -8.39 -8.36
C LEU A 178 5.33 -8.42 -6.87
N VAL A 179 6.18 -7.51 -6.40
CA VAL A 179 6.41 -7.27 -4.96
C VAL A 179 5.11 -6.77 -4.32
N PRO A 180 4.49 -7.48 -3.35
CA PRO A 180 3.28 -6.99 -2.71
C PRO A 180 3.60 -5.95 -1.64
N ILE A 181 2.98 -4.78 -1.75
CA ILE A 181 2.85 -3.82 -0.64
C ILE A 181 1.62 -4.23 0.16
N VAL A 182 1.86 -4.71 1.37
CA VAL A 182 0.84 -5.11 2.35
C VAL A 182 0.43 -3.85 3.13
N GLU A 183 -0.80 -3.37 2.94
CA GLU A 183 -1.31 -2.13 3.54
C GLU A 183 -2.49 -2.42 4.50
N PRO A 184 -2.23 -2.79 5.77
CA PRO A 184 -3.24 -2.89 6.82
C PRO A 184 -3.45 -1.51 7.45
N GLU A 185 -4.25 -0.66 6.81
CA GLU A 185 -4.45 0.71 7.29
C GLU A 185 -5.46 0.74 8.45
N ILE A 186 -4.99 1.19 9.61
CA ILE A 186 -5.86 1.53 10.73
C ILE A 186 -6.22 3.02 10.63
N LEU A 187 -7.50 3.31 10.46
CA LEU A 187 -8.01 4.66 10.31
C LEU A 187 -7.76 5.49 11.57
N VAL A 188 -7.39 6.75 11.35
CA VAL A 188 -7.18 7.76 12.40
C VAL A 188 -8.50 8.25 13.01
N ASP A 189 -9.66 7.90 12.44
CA ASP A 189 -10.95 8.39 12.88
C ASP A 189 -11.26 7.99 14.34
N GLY A 190 -11.66 8.98 15.14
CA GLY A 190 -12.20 8.78 16.49
C GLY A 190 -11.43 9.53 17.59
N PRO A 191 -11.89 9.39 18.84
CA PRO A 191 -11.34 10.11 20.00
C PRO A 191 -10.28 9.31 20.78
N HIS A 192 -9.65 8.32 20.16
CA HIS A 192 -8.68 7.44 20.83
C HIS A 192 -7.33 8.14 21.04
N ASP A 193 -6.61 7.77 22.10
CA ASP A 193 -5.26 8.26 22.33
C ASP A 193 -4.20 7.48 21.52
N ILE A 194 -2.95 7.93 21.60
CA ILE A 194 -1.83 7.30 20.88
C ILE A 194 -1.53 5.89 21.39
N HIS A 195 -1.81 5.58 22.66
CA HIS A 195 -1.55 4.27 23.26
C HIS A 195 -2.54 3.22 22.74
N LYS A 196 -3.81 3.60 22.59
CA LYS A 196 -4.82 2.76 21.95
C LYS A 196 -4.46 2.50 20.49
N CYS A 197 -4.01 3.52 19.75
CA CYS A 197 -3.53 3.33 18.38
C CYS A 197 -2.35 2.35 18.34
N ALA A 198 -1.34 2.52 19.20
CA ALA A 198 -0.19 1.62 19.30
C ALA A 198 -0.61 0.16 19.56
N ALA A 199 -1.48 -0.07 20.55
CA ALA A 199 -1.93 -1.41 20.91
C ALA A 199 -2.73 -2.09 19.78
N VAL A 200 -3.57 -1.34 19.07
CA VAL A 200 -4.30 -1.87 17.91
C VAL A 200 -3.34 -2.16 16.76
N THR A 201 -2.39 -1.26 16.47
CA THR A 201 -1.36 -1.48 15.44
C THR A 201 -0.53 -2.73 15.73
N GLU A 202 -0.06 -2.93 16.96
CA GLU A 202 0.68 -4.16 17.35
C GLU A 202 -0.14 -5.42 17.08
N ARG A 203 -1.42 -5.45 17.50
CA ARG A 203 -2.30 -6.61 17.30
C ARG A 203 -2.56 -6.92 15.83
N VAL A 204 -2.84 -5.88 15.03
CA VAL A 204 -3.14 -6.02 13.60
C VAL A 204 -1.89 -6.48 12.82
N LEU A 205 -0.73 -5.88 13.10
CA LEU A 205 0.52 -6.25 12.43
C LEU A 205 0.94 -7.68 12.79
N ALA A 206 0.83 -8.08 14.06
CA ALA A 206 1.12 -9.44 14.49
C ALA A 206 0.24 -10.46 13.75
N ALA A 207 -1.06 -10.19 13.61
CA ALA A 207 -1.98 -11.03 12.84
C ALA A 207 -1.61 -11.09 11.35
N CYS A 208 -1.24 -9.95 10.75
CA CYS A 208 -0.79 -9.89 9.36
C CYS A 208 0.46 -10.74 9.13
N TYR A 209 1.52 -10.59 9.95
CA TYR A 209 2.74 -11.38 9.80
C TYR A 209 2.53 -12.87 10.08
N LYS A 210 1.65 -13.21 11.03
CA LYS A 210 1.23 -14.61 11.23
C LYS A 210 0.57 -15.18 9.98
N ALA A 211 -0.39 -14.46 9.38
CA ALA A 211 -1.06 -14.88 8.16
C ALA A 211 -0.09 -14.97 6.97
N LEU A 212 0.81 -14.00 6.79
CA LEU A 212 1.85 -14.04 5.75
C LEU A 212 2.74 -15.29 5.90
N ASN A 213 3.13 -15.63 7.13
CA ASN A 213 3.90 -16.84 7.41
C ASN A 213 3.11 -18.12 7.11
N ASP A 214 1.84 -18.18 7.51
CA ASP A 214 0.96 -19.33 7.24
C ASP A 214 0.75 -19.57 5.75
N HIS A 215 0.82 -18.50 4.95
CA HIS A 215 0.76 -18.51 3.50
C HIS A 215 2.13 -18.69 2.82
N HIS A 216 3.20 -18.89 3.60
CA HIS A 216 4.56 -19.11 3.09
C HIS A 216 5.09 -17.96 2.22
N VAL A 217 4.68 -16.72 2.51
CA VAL A 217 5.14 -15.53 1.78
C VAL A 217 6.65 -15.33 1.94
N LEU A 218 7.33 -15.00 0.84
CA LEU A 218 8.73 -14.56 0.87
C LEU A 218 8.81 -13.14 1.42
N LEU A 219 9.12 -12.98 2.71
CA LEU A 219 9.09 -11.65 3.37
C LEU A 219 10.14 -10.69 2.81
N GLU A 220 11.30 -11.18 2.37
CA GLU A 220 12.36 -10.38 1.74
C GLU A 220 11.91 -9.74 0.41
N GLY A 221 10.86 -10.29 -0.19
CA GLY A 221 10.22 -9.82 -1.41
C GLY A 221 8.88 -9.13 -1.17
N THR A 222 8.62 -8.58 0.03
CA THR A 222 7.43 -7.77 0.33
C THR A 222 7.82 -6.38 0.86
N LEU A 223 6.82 -5.50 0.96
CA LEU A 223 6.91 -4.22 1.64
C LEU A 223 5.69 -4.03 2.53
N LEU A 224 5.85 -3.30 3.63
CA LEU A 224 4.76 -2.93 4.51
C LEU A 224 4.41 -1.43 4.34
N LYS A 225 3.11 -1.14 4.25
CA LYS A 225 2.57 0.22 4.28
C LYS A 225 1.58 0.33 5.46
N PRO A 226 2.07 0.54 6.68
CA PRO A 226 1.21 0.73 7.85
C PRO A 226 0.75 2.18 7.95
N ASN A 227 -0.24 2.43 8.81
CA ASN A 227 -0.46 3.77 9.35
C ASN A 227 0.67 4.14 10.33
N MET A 228 0.94 5.43 10.49
CA MET A 228 1.69 5.90 11.65
C MET A 228 0.85 5.71 12.91
N VAL A 229 1.51 5.48 14.05
CA VAL A 229 0.87 5.48 15.36
C VAL A 229 0.65 6.93 15.80
N THR A 230 -0.60 7.40 15.73
CA THR A 230 -0.99 8.77 16.11
C THR A 230 -2.24 8.75 16.99
N PRO A 231 -2.51 9.82 17.77
CA PRO A 231 -3.83 10.01 18.34
C PRO A 231 -4.89 10.09 17.25
N GLY A 232 -6.13 9.77 17.61
CA GLY A 232 -7.28 9.88 16.72
C GLY A 232 -7.58 11.32 16.30
N SER A 233 -8.31 11.48 15.20
CA SER A 233 -8.61 12.78 14.58
C SER A 233 -9.43 13.72 15.47
N GLN A 234 -10.13 13.17 16.48
CA GLN A 234 -10.93 13.92 17.45
C GLN A 234 -10.21 14.08 18.80
N SER A 235 -8.98 13.60 18.92
CA SER A 235 -8.15 13.74 20.12
C SER A 235 -7.32 15.03 20.10
N ALA A 236 -6.88 15.48 21.27
CA ALA A 236 -5.95 16.61 21.35
C ALA A 236 -4.66 16.30 20.57
N LYS A 237 -4.23 17.22 19.70
CA LYS A 237 -3.02 17.05 18.90
C LYS A 237 -1.80 17.00 19.83
N PHE A 238 -1.00 15.93 19.70
CA PHE A 238 0.27 15.80 20.42
C PHE A 238 1.32 16.77 19.85
N PRO A 239 2.11 17.46 20.70
CA PRO A 239 3.19 18.32 20.21
C PRO A 239 4.30 17.49 19.56
N LEU A 240 4.72 17.92 18.36
CA LEU A 240 5.71 17.24 17.50
C LEU A 240 7.08 17.02 18.14
N SER A 241 7.43 17.79 19.18
CA SER A 241 8.72 17.73 19.87
C SER A 241 8.95 16.44 20.67
N GLY A 242 7.89 15.72 21.05
CA GLY A 242 8.00 14.43 21.77
C GLY A 242 7.91 13.18 20.88
N CYS A 243 7.54 13.33 19.61
CA CYS A 243 7.10 12.21 18.76
C CYS A 243 8.27 11.37 18.19
N ARG A 244 9.45 11.97 17.96
CA ARG A 244 10.57 11.29 17.27
C ARG A 244 11.25 10.18 18.08
N ALA A 245 11.06 10.10 19.39
CA ALA A 245 11.83 9.19 20.25
C ALA A 245 11.07 7.98 20.78
N HIS A 246 9.73 7.94 20.71
CA HIS A 246 8.93 6.88 21.37
C HIS A 246 8.11 5.99 20.42
N CYS A 247 7.75 6.45 19.21
CA CYS A 247 6.75 5.76 18.40
C CYS A 247 7.30 4.87 17.27
N GLN A 248 8.57 4.98 16.89
CA GLN A 248 9.16 4.22 15.76
C GLN A 248 10.02 3.02 16.18
N SER A 249 10.00 2.59 17.45
CA SER A 249 10.91 1.50 17.87
C SER A 249 10.32 0.38 18.75
N PRO A 250 9.32 0.58 19.62
CA PRO A 250 8.90 -0.55 20.48
C PRO A 250 7.79 -1.41 19.87
N SER A 251 6.80 -0.81 19.21
CA SER A 251 5.63 -1.51 18.66
C SER A 251 5.96 -2.19 17.32
N GLU A 252 6.61 -1.45 16.43
CA GLU A 252 7.03 -1.94 15.11
C GLU A 252 8.08 -3.05 15.22
N ASN A 253 9.08 -2.93 16.13
CA ASN A 253 10.06 -4.00 16.36
C ASN A 253 9.50 -5.22 17.12
N ARG A 254 8.38 -5.08 17.83
CA ARG A 254 7.75 -6.22 18.54
C ARG A 254 6.94 -7.12 17.61
N ALA A 255 6.42 -6.58 16.51
CA ALA A 255 5.56 -7.31 15.57
C ALA A 255 6.22 -7.62 14.22
N CYS A 256 7.25 -6.86 13.80
CA CYS A 256 7.88 -7.01 12.50
C CYS A 256 9.16 -7.87 12.58
N CYS A 257 9.26 -8.89 11.72
CA CYS A 257 10.46 -9.70 11.59
C CYS A 257 11.60 -8.89 10.95
N SER A 258 12.83 -9.08 11.41
CA SER A 258 14.02 -8.34 10.91
C SER A 258 14.24 -8.47 9.40
N SER A 259 13.74 -9.53 8.76
CA SER A 259 13.79 -9.70 7.30
C SER A 259 12.86 -8.76 6.53
N CYS A 260 11.83 -8.20 7.18
CA CYS A 260 10.84 -7.31 6.59
C CYS A 260 10.99 -5.84 7.03
N CYS A 261 12.01 -5.49 7.83
CA CYS A 261 12.26 -4.13 8.34
C CYS A 261 12.74 -3.14 7.25
N ARG A 262 12.00 -3.05 6.14
CA ARG A 262 12.03 -1.94 5.18
C ARG A 262 10.68 -1.22 5.27
N PHE A 263 10.50 -0.48 6.35
CA PHE A 263 9.31 0.35 6.52
C PHE A 263 9.40 1.55 5.58
N LEU A 264 8.39 1.72 4.74
CA LEU A 264 8.20 2.96 4.00
C LEU A 264 7.22 3.83 4.78
N VAL A 265 7.74 4.89 5.36
CA VAL A 265 6.94 5.89 6.07
C VAL A 265 6.31 6.81 5.03
N TRP A 266 4.98 6.75 4.90
CA TRP A 266 4.21 7.58 3.97
C TRP A 266 3.61 8.79 4.68
N TRP A 267 3.63 9.94 4.01
CA TRP A 267 2.69 11.03 4.26
C TRP A 267 1.59 10.93 3.20
N GLN A 268 0.34 10.73 3.63
CA GLN A 268 -0.86 10.85 2.80
C GLN A 268 -1.53 12.20 3.02
#